data_AF-A0AAN8CVN4-F1
#
_entry.id   AF-A0AAN8CVN4-F1
#
_cell.length_a   1.000
_cell.length_b   1.000
_cell.length_c   1.000
_cell.angle_alpha   90.00
_cell.angle_beta   90.00
_cell.angle_gamma   90.00
#
_symmetry.space_group_name_H-M   'P 1'
#
loop_
_entity.id
_entity.type
_entity.pdbx_description
1 polymer ?
#
loop_
_entity_poly.entity_id
_entity_poly.type
_entity_poly.pdbx_seq_one_letter_code
_entity_poly.pdbx_strand_id
1 'polypeptide(L)'
;MSVAIKKGLSAKAESRKCAARFWKMFPHLLLCLSLVAYAALGALLFEHIEGGDPVPPNQEYQQFLQQIVTTVQNLSNSDNVSSVLKEQMGGLKATWLQSPKKWDFYGSLFFCCTVFTTVGYGEIYPVTLIGKVVCVLYAMVGVPLMLLVTLDVGDFLAILMSRAYVRIHALFKIFRSHSWSPWKARKKREEVLHSQADVRHKSIHLENNKEIFEKILAREKLLRKGPLLRTLSCPELDRLPPPTRGYAIWDFTGLGNGMEKLDVPFVLILFIVFAYICLGGLILPLWEAEMKGFDPYYFCFITLTTIGFGDIIPKHPKYFMLTSLFLIGGMAIMSMAFKLGQTRIVSCYRQCIKFISRGNVELFKNEQGH
;
A
#
# COMPACT_ATOMS: atom_id res chain seq x y z
N MET A 1 -5.31 -37.43 50.35
CA MET A 1 -6.10 -36.51 49.48
C MET A 1 -5.28 -35.39 48.79
N SER A 2 -4.00 -35.16 49.13
CA SER A 2 -3.26 -33.95 48.70
C SER A 2 -2.51 -34.05 47.34
N VAL A 3 -2.07 -35.24 46.91
CA VAL A 3 -1.25 -35.41 45.70
C VAL A 3 -2.07 -35.35 44.40
N ALA A 4 -3.27 -35.93 44.39
CA ALA A 4 -4.16 -35.92 43.22
C ALA A 4 -4.66 -34.51 42.88
N ILE A 5 -4.94 -33.69 43.90
CA ILE A 5 -5.37 -32.30 43.73
C ILE A 5 -4.22 -31.45 43.16
N LYS A 6 -2.98 -31.61 43.65
CA LYS A 6 -1.81 -30.92 43.08
C LYS A 6 -1.53 -31.32 41.63
N LYS A 7 -1.65 -32.61 41.28
CA LYS A 7 -1.50 -33.07 39.88
C LYS A 7 -2.59 -32.50 38.97
N GLY A 8 -3.85 -32.47 39.43
CA GLY A 8 -4.96 -31.87 38.68
C GLY A 8 -4.80 -30.36 38.45
N LEU A 9 -4.29 -29.62 39.46
CA LEU A 9 -3.99 -28.20 39.34
C LEU A 9 -2.84 -27.94 38.35
N SER A 10 -1.78 -28.77 38.37
CA SER A 10 -0.65 -28.68 37.43
C SER A 10 -1.08 -28.95 35.99
N ALA A 11 -1.86 -30.01 35.76
CA ALA A 11 -2.38 -30.35 34.43
C ALA A 11 -3.31 -29.25 33.85
N LYS A 12 -4.16 -28.66 34.71
CA LYS A 12 -5.04 -27.53 34.31
C LYS A 12 -4.25 -26.24 34.05
N ALA A 13 -3.09 -26.05 34.70
CA ALA A 13 -2.20 -24.94 34.42
C ALA A 13 -1.44 -25.12 33.10
N GLU A 14 -0.95 -26.33 32.81
CA GLU A 14 -0.28 -26.66 31.54
C GLU A 14 -1.23 -26.60 30.35
N SER A 15 -2.45 -27.12 30.48
CA SER A 15 -3.49 -27.03 29.46
C SER A 15 -3.84 -25.57 29.11
N ARG A 16 -3.95 -24.68 30.11
CA ARG A 16 -4.16 -23.24 29.89
C ARG A 16 -2.97 -22.57 29.19
N LYS A 17 -1.74 -22.93 29.55
CA LYS A 17 -0.52 -22.43 28.87
C LYS A 17 -0.44 -22.91 27.42
N CYS A 18 -0.88 -24.14 27.13
CA CYS A 18 -0.95 -24.70 25.78
C CYS A 18 -2.02 -23.99 24.95
N ALA A 19 -3.22 -23.81 25.50
CA ALA A 19 -4.31 -23.08 24.87
C ALA A 19 -3.94 -21.61 24.59
N ALA A 20 -3.26 -20.93 25.51
CA ALA A 20 -2.79 -19.56 25.31
C ALA A 20 -1.75 -19.45 24.18
N ARG A 21 -0.80 -20.40 24.10
CA ARG A 21 0.16 -20.48 22.99
C ARG A 21 -0.54 -20.74 21.65
N PHE A 22 -1.51 -21.65 21.63
CA PHE A 22 -2.31 -21.94 20.45
C PHE A 22 -3.06 -20.69 19.96
N TRP A 23 -3.81 -20.00 20.83
CA TRP A 23 -4.55 -18.80 20.45
C TRP A 23 -3.67 -17.62 20.05
N LYS A 24 -2.40 -17.58 20.50
CA LYS A 24 -1.41 -16.61 20.02
C LYS A 24 -0.91 -16.93 18.60
N MET A 25 -0.71 -18.21 18.27
CA MET A 25 -0.24 -18.64 16.95
C MET A 25 -1.37 -18.78 15.91
N PHE A 26 -2.61 -19.01 16.37
CA PHE A 26 -3.78 -19.26 15.55
C PHE A 26 -4.02 -18.21 14.45
N PRO A 27 -3.94 -16.89 14.72
CA PRO A 27 -4.04 -15.87 13.68
C PRO A 27 -2.99 -16.06 12.57
N HIS A 28 -1.72 -16.24 12.94
CA HIS A 28 -0.65 -16.38 11.96
C HIS A 28 -0.82 -17.64 11.10
N LEU A 29 -1.19 -18.76 11.72
CA LEU A 29 -1.45 -20.01 11.02
C LEU A 29 -2.66 -19.89 10.08
N LEU A 30 -3.74 -19.23 10.51
CA LEU A 30 -4.92 -18.98 9.70
C LEU A 30 -4.60 -18.10 8.48
N LEU A 31 -3.77 -17.07 8.64
CA LEU A 31 -3.31 -16.24 7.52
C LEU A 31 -2.54 -17.07 6.49
N CYS A 32 -1.57 -17.88 6.93
CA CYS A 32 -0.81 -18.75 6.04
C CYS A 32 -1.70 -19.77 5.33
N LEU A 33 -2.62 -20.41 6.04
CA LEU A 33 -3.58 -21.35 5.44
C LEU A 33 -4.50 -20.67 4.43
N SER A 34 -4.95 -19.44 4.71
CA SER A 34 -5.76 -18.67 3.76
C SER A 34 -5.01 -18.34 2.46
N LEU A 35 -3.70 -18.10 2.55
CA LEU A 35 -2.85 -17.87 1.37
C LEU A 35 -2.71 -19.15 0.53
N VAL A 36 -2.48 -20.29 1.17
CA VAL A 36 -2.42 -21.59 0.48
C VAL A 36 -3.76 -21.92 -0.19
N ALA A 37 -4.88 -21.68 0.49
CA ALA A 37 -6.21 -21.87 -0.09
C ALA A 37 -6.47 -20.94 -1.28
N TYR A 38 -6.05 -19.67 -1.20
CA TYR A 38 -6.13 -18.72 -2.31
C TYR A 38 -5.30 -19.18 -3.51
N ALA A 39 -4.09 -19.69 -3.28
CA ALA A 39 -3.25 -20.24 -4.34
C ALA A 39 -3.89 -21.49 -4.99
N ALA A 40 -4.48 -22.39 -4.20
CA ALA A 40 -5.18 -23.57 -4.71
C ALA A 40 -6.42 -23.18 -5.54
N LEU A 41 -7.21 -22.19 -5.08
CA LEU A 41 -8.32 -21.65 -5.86
C LEU A 41 -7.86 -21.01 -7.17
N GLY A 42 -6.76 -20.25 -7.13
CA GLY A 42 -6.14 -19.68 -8.33
C GLY A 42 -5.66 -20.76 -9.30
N ALA A 43 -5.06 -21.84 -8.80
CA ALA A 43 -4.64 -22.97 -9.63
C ALA A 43 -5.83 -23.60 -10.36
N LEU A 44 -6.93 -23.91 -9.65
CA LEU A 44 -8.15 -24.44 -10.27
C LEU A 44 -8.77 -23.46 -11.28
N LEU A 45 -8.76 -22.16 -10.97
CA LEU A 45 -9.30 -21.13 -11.85
C LEU A 45 -8.52 -21.06 -13.17
N PHE A 46 -7.19 -20.96 -13.10
CA PHE A 46 -6.35 -20.88 -14.30
C PHE A 46 -6.26 -22.22 -15.03
N GLU A 47 -6.28 -23.36 -14.34
CA GLU A 47 -6.42 -24.66 -14.99
C GLU A 47 -7.73 -24.77 -15.76
N HIS A 48 -8.84 -24.23 -15.25
CA HIS A 48 -10.11 -24.26 -15.97
C HIS A 48 -10.17 -23.26 -17.14
N ILE A 49 -9.58 -22.08 -16.98
CA ILE A 49 -9.59 -21.02 -18.00
C ILE A 49 -8.56 -21.31 -19.11
N GLU A 50 -7.33 -21.63 -18.74
CA GLU A 50 -6.18 -21.79 -19.65
C GLU A 50 -5.83 -23.26 -19.92
N GLY A 51 -6.20 -24.18 -19.02
CA GLY A 51 -5.99 -25.62 -19.17
C GLY A 51 -7.12 -26.35 -19.91
N GLY A 52 -8.05 -25.61 -20.53
CA GLY A 52 -9.06 -26.14 -21.45
C GLY A 52 -8.46 -26.69 -22.75
N ASP A 53 -9.31 -26.88 -23.78
CA ASP A 53 -8.92 -27.44 -25.09
C ASP A 53 -7.54 -26.91 -25.52
N PRO A 54 -6.62 -27.77 -25.99
CA PRO A 54 -5.29 -27.34 -26.39
C PRO A 54 -5.46 -26.22 -27.40
N VAL A 55 -5.27 -24.98 -26.96
CA VAL A 55 -5.23 -23.80 -27.81
C VAL A 55 -4.26 -24.22 -28.91
N PRO A 56 -4.71 -24.34 -30.18
CA PRO A 56 -3.86 -24.87 -31.22
C PRO A 56 -2.57 -24.04 -31.14
N PRO A 57 -1.42 -24.68 -30.83
CA PRO A 57 -0.19 -23.97 -30.51
C PRO A 57 -0.02 -22.92 -31.58
N ASN A 58 0.04 -21.62 -31.18
CA ASN A 58 -0.18 -20.45 -32.04
C ASN A 58 -0.21 -20.85 -33.50
N GLN A 59 -1.35 -20.81 -34.18
CA GLN A 59 -1.44 -21.30 -35.56
C GLN A 59 -0.28 -20.76 -36.42
N GLU A 60 0.20 -19.54 -36.13
CA GLU A 60 1.46 -18.95 -36.61
C GLU A 60 2.74 -19.72 -36.24
N TYR A 61 2.95 -20.14 -34.99
CA TYR A 61 4.06 -20.99 -34.56
C TYR A 61 4.03 -22.34 -35.27
N GLN A 62 2.87 -23.02 -35.33
CA GLN A 62 2.78 -24.28 -36.07
C GLN A 62 2.99 -24.08 -37.57
N GLN A 63 2.46 -23.00 -38.15
CA GLN A 63 2.71 -22.63 -39.55
C GLN A 63 4.19 -22.32 -39.79
N PHE A 64 4.85 -21.61 -38.89
CA PHE A 64 6.27 -21.31 -38.95
C PHE A 64 7.13 -22.57 -38.85
N LEU A 65 6.80 -23.46 -37.91
CA LEU A 65 7.42 -24.77 -37.79
C LEU A 65 7.21 -25.60 -39.05
N GLN A 66 5.99 -25.63 -39.58
CA GLN A 66 5.67 -26.30 -40.83
C GLN A 66 6.45 -25.69 -42.00
N GLN A 67 6.59 -24.37 -42.09
CA GLN A 67 7.41 -23.72 -43.11
C GLN A 67 8.87 -24.16 -43.01
N ILE A 68 9.46 -24.15 -41.81
CA ILE A 68 10.83 -24.65 -41.60
C ILE A 68 10.95 -26.11 -42.03
N VAL A 69 10.06 -26.98 -41.54
CA VAL A 69 10.07 -28.41 -41.87
C VAL A 69 9.93 -28.63 -43.37
N THR A 70 9.02 -27.90 -44.03
CA THR A 70 8.78 -28.00 -45.48
C THR A 70 9.98 -27.52 -46.28
N THR A 71 10.60 -26.39 -45.89
CA THR A 71 11.83 -25.91 -46.53
C THR A 71 12.96 -26.92 -46.40
N VAL A 72 13.15 -27.52 -45.22
CA VAL A 72 14.20 -28.52 -45.00
C VAL A 72 13.89 -29.84 -45.73
N GLN A 73 12.64 -30.29 -45.78
CA GLN A 73 12.21 -31.46 -46.55
C GLN A 73 12.44 -31.27 -48.04
N ASN A 74 12.08 -30.11 -48.59
CA ASN A 74 12.30 -29.76 -49.99
C ASN A 74 13.79 -29.72 -50.36
N LEU A 75 14.68 -29.38 -49.41
CA LEU A 75 16.12 -29.37 -49.61
C LEU A 75 16.77 -30.75 -49.40
N SER A 76 16.18 -31.61 -48.56
CA SER A 76 16.78 -32.89 -48.13
C SER A 76 16.24 -34.13 -48.85
N ASN A 77 15.08 -34.07 -49.52
CA ASN A 77 14.41 -35.23 -50.13
C ASN A 77 14.20 -36.42 -49.17
N SER A 78 14.13 -36.18 -47.86
CA SER A 78 14.01 -37.23 -46.85
C SER A 78 12.82 -36.99 -45.91
N ASP A 79 12.03 -38.05 -45.68
CA ASP A 79 10.82 -38.00 -44.85
C ASP A 79 11.13 -37.88 -43.34
N ASN A 80 12.36 -38.22 -42.96
CA ASN A 80 12.83 -38.28 -41.57
C ASN A 80 13.21 -36.89 -41.00
N VAL A 81 13.14 -35.82 -41.79
CA VAL A 81 13.50 -34.46 -41.37
C VAL A 81 12.63 -33.97 -40.20
N SER A 82 11.36 -34.37 -40.17
CA SER A 82 10.40 -33.90 -39.17
C SER A 82 10.70 -34.39 -37.75
N SER A 83 11.17 -35.63 -37.61
CA SER A 83 11.60 -36.20 -36.32
C SER A 83 12.94 -35.61 -35.87
N VAL A 84 13.89 -35.45 -36.78
CA VAL A 84 15.20 -34.85 -36.50
C VAL A 84 15.05 -33.39 -36.08
N LEU A 85 14.21 -32.60 -36.75
CA LEU A 85 13.95 -31.20 -36.36
C LEU A 85 13.30 -31.09 -34.99
N LYS A 86 12.33 -31.97 -34.66
CA LYS A 86 11.72 -31.98 -33.32
C LYS A 86 12.75 -32.29 -32.22
N GLU A 87 13.65 -33.22 -32.47
CA GLU A 87 14.74 -33.55 -31.55
C GLU A 87 15.73 -32.37 -31.39
N GLN A 88 16.11 -31.73 -32.49
CA GLN A 88 16.98 -30.54 -32.47
C GLN A 88 16.31 -29.33 -31.80
N MET A 89 15.01 -29.13 -31.98
CA MET A 89 14.24 -28.08 -31.31
C MET A 89 14.11 -28.33 -29.81
N GLY A 90 14.02 -29.60 -29.38
CA GLY A 90 14.09 -29.97 -27.95
C GLY A 90 15.43 -29.61 -27.31
N GLY A 91 16.50 -29.50 -28.10
CA GLY A 91 17.82 -29.05 -27.66
C GLY A 91 18.03 -27.53 -27.69
N LEU A 92 17.07 -26.75 -28.21
CA LEU A 92 17.20 -25.29 -28.34
C LEU A 92 17.16 -24.63 -26.96
N LYS A 93 18.32 -24.18 -26.47
CA LYS A 93 18.37 -23.45 -25.20
C LYS A 93 17.83 -22.03 -25.42
N ALA A 94 16.92 -21.60 -24.55
CA ALA A 94 16.38 -20.23 -24.55
C ALA A 94 17.46 -19.13 -24.53
N THR A 95 18.66 -19.45 -24.03
CA THR A 95 19.83 -18.56 -24.04
C THR A 95 20.34 -18.21 -25.44
N TRP A 96 20.03 -19.02 -26.46
CA TRP A 96 20.48 -18.82 -27.85
C TRP A 96 19.63 -17.78 -28.59
N LEU A 97 18.44 -17.47 -28.07
CA LEU A 97 17.54 -16.44 -28.59
C LEU A 97 17.91 -15.04 -28.09
N GLN A 98 18.91 -14.89 -27.22
CA GLN A 98 19.39 -13.57 -26.83
C GLN A 98 20.26 -12.94 -27.92
N SER A 99 19.85 -11.76 -28.40
CA SER A 99 20.60 -10.97 -29.37
C SER A 99 21.55 -10.00 -28.65
N PRO A 100 22.86 -9.96 -29.00
CA PRO A 100 23.81 -8.99 -28.46
C PRO A 100 23.38 -7.54 -28.67
N LYS A 101 22.57 -7.27 -29.71
CA LYS A 101 22.05 -5.93 -30.02
C LYS A 101 21.12 -5.38 -28.94
N LYS A 102 20.58 -6.21 -28.05
CA LYS A 102 19.74 -5.77 -26.91
C LYS A 102 20.54 -5.14 -25.76
N TRP A 103 21.87 -5.33 -25.72
CA TRP A 103 22.75 -4.79 -24.69
C TRP A 103 23.38 -3.45 -25.11
N ASP A 104 22.56 -2.51 -25.55
CA ASP A 104 22.99 -1.10 -25.68
C ASP A 104 22.87 -0.38 -24.33
N PHE A 105 23.28 0.89 -24.26
CA PHE A 105 23.22 1.65 -23.00
C PHE A 105 21.79 1.73 -22.44
N TYR A 106 20.81 1.99 -23.31
CA TYR A 106 19.41 2.14 -22.90
C TYR A 106 18.83 0.80 -22.44
N GLY A 107 19.03 -0.29 -23.19
CA GLY A 107 18.64 -1.64 -22.81
C GLY A 107 19.28 -2.09 -21.50
N SER A 108 20.56 -1.75 -21.29
CA SER A 108 21.26 -2.01 -20.02
C SER A 108 20.67 -1.19 -18.86
N LEU A 109 20.31 0.07 -19.10
CA LEU A 109 19.66 0.93 -18.09
C LEU A 109 18.30 0.37 -17.66
N PHE A 110 17.50 -0.13 -18.59
CA PHE A 110 16.23 -0.77 -18.26
C PHE A 110 16.40 -2.12 -17.58
N PHE A 111 17.39 -2.91 -17.98
CA PHE A 111 17.77 -4.09 -17.21
C PHE A 111 18.07 -3.70 -15.76
N CYS A 112 18.88 -2.67 -15.54
CA CYS A 112 19.14 -2.14 -14.21
C CYS A 112 17.86 -1.70 -13.49
N CYS A 113 16.99 -0.91 -14.15
CA CYS A 113 15.69 -0.49 -13.61
C CYS A 113 14.83 -1.67 -13.17
N THR A 114 14.66 -2.68 -14.02
CA THR A 114 13.84 -3.87 -13.74
C THR A 114 14.40 -4.71 -12.60
N VAL A 115 15.74 -4.71 -12.41
CA VAL A 115 16.40 -5.39 -11.30
C VAL A 115 16.16 -4.66 -9.97
N PHE A 116 16.45 -3.36 -9.88
CA PHE A 116 16.28 -2.65 -8.59
C PHE A 116 14.81 -2.40 -8.23
N THR A 117 13.91 -2.34 -9.22
CA THR A 117 12.44 -2.25 -9.00
C THR A 117 11.79 -3.60 -8.73
N THR A 118 12.55 -4.70 -8.80
CA THR A 118 12.08 -6.07 -8.60
C THR A 118 10.93 -6.49 -9.54
N VAL A 119 10.81 -5.85 -10.72
CA VAL A 119 9.83 -6.23 -11.75
C VAL A 119 10.32 -7.47 -12.50
N GLY A 120 11.58 -7.44 -12.98
CA GLY A 120 12.27 -8.62 -13.50
C GLY A 120 11.60 -9.36 -14.69
N TYR A 121 11.22 -8.67 -15.77
CA TYR A 121 10.58 -9.28 -16.95
C TYR A 121 11.28 -10.49 -17.58
N GLY A 122 12.58 -10.65 -17.37
CA GLY A 122 13.32 -11.81 -17.87
C GLY A 122 13.59 -11.83 -19.39
N GLU A 123 13.31 -10.75 -20.12
CA GLU A 123 13.69 -10.66 -21.54
C GLU A 123 15.20 -10.44 -21.73
N ILE A 124 15.78 -9.53 -20.95
CA ILE A 124 17.21 -9.24 -20.89
C ILE A 124 17.73 -9.73 -19.55
N TYR A 125 18.71 -10.62 -19.56
CA TYR A 125 19.30 -11.21 -18.36
C TYR A 125 20.75 -11.62 -18.60
N PRO A 126 21.64 -11.56 -17.58
CA PRO A 126 23.04 -11.91 -17.74
C PRO A 126 23.20 -13.41 -17.94
N VAL A 127 23.77 -13.80 -19.08
CA VAL A 127 24.09 -15.20 -19.39
C VAL A 127 25.46 -15.62 -18.83
N THR A 128 26.40 -14.68 -18.71
CA THR A 128 27.78 -14.92 -18.26
C THR A 128 27.86 -15.09 -16.74
N LEU A 129 28.82 -15.88 -16.26
CA LEU A 129 29.07 -16.04 -14.82
C LEU A 129 29.38 -14.70 -14.15
N ILE A 130 30.26 -13.90 -14.78
CA ILE A 130 30.64 -12.58 -14.28
C ILE A 130 29.41 -11.66 -14.22
N GLY A 131 28.59 -11.63 -15.27
CA GLY A 131 27.36 -10.83 -15.30
C GLY A 131 26.37 -11.23 -14.21
N LYS A 132 26.23 -12.53 -13.93
CA LYS A 132 25.36 -13.03 -12.85
C LYS A 132 25.86 -12.59 -11.47
N VAL A 133 27.17 -12.71 -11.20
CA VAL A 133 27.76 -12.26 -9.94
C VAL A 133 27.58 -10.75 -9.74
N VAL A 134 27.86 -9.96 -10.79
CA VAL A 134 27.66 -8.49 -10.76
C VAL A 134 26.19 -8.15 -10.54
N CYS A 135 25.26 -8.85 -11.19
CA CYS A 135 23.82 -8.65 -11.01
C CYS A 135 23.36 -8.90 -9.57
N VAL A 136 23.88 -9.95 -8.91
CA VAL A 136 23.57 -10.24 -7.50
C VAL A 136 24.03 -9.09 -6.60
N LEU A 137 25.28 -8.64 -6.75
CA LEU A 137 25.83 -7.53 -5.97
C LEU A 137 25.06 -6.22 -6.22
N TYR A 138 24.70 -5.97 -7.48
CA TYR A 138 23.88 -4.82 -7.88
C TYR A 138 22.50 -4.85 -7.22
N ALA A 139 21.81 -5.97 -7.25
CA ALA A 139 20.47 -6.12 -6.65
C ALA A 139 20.50 -5.96 -5.13
N MET A 140 21.55 -6.45 -4.45
CA MET A 140 21.71 -6.30 -3.00
C MET A 140 21.71 -4.84 -2.53
N VAL A 141 22.26 -3.93 -3.33
CA VAL A 141 22.28 -2.49 -3.02
C VAL A 141 21.07 -1.77 -3.63
N GLY A 142 20.72 -2.11 -4.87
CA GLY A 142 19.66 -1.47 -5.63
C GLY A 142 18.28 -1.66 -5.02
N VAL A 143 17.92 -2.88 -4.60
CA VAL A 143 16.58 -3.18 -4.06
C VAL A 143 16.31 -2.42 -2.75
N PRO A 144 17.20 -2.42 -1.73
CA PRO A 144 17.00 -1.60 -0.54
C PRO A 144 16.92 -0.10 -0.82
N LEU A 145 17.76 0.40 -1.74
CA LEU A 145 17.73 1.81 -2.14
C LEU A 145 16.39 2.17 -2.79
N MET A 146 15.90 1.32 -3.70
CA MET A 146 14.60 1.51 -4.34
C MET A 146 13.47 1.52 -3.31
N LEU A 147 13.47 0.57 -2.37
CA LEU A 147 12.46 0.55 -1.29
C LEU A 147 12.46 1.83 -0.47
N LEU A 148 13.64 2.36 -0.13
CA LEU A 148 13.76 3.64 0.60
C LEU A 148 13.15 4.79 -0.21
N VAL A 149 13.52 4.92 -1.49
CA VAL A 149 12.98 5.96 -2.38
C VAL A 149 11.47 5.83 -2.54
N THR A 150 10.98 4.61 -2.75
CA THR A 150 9.56 4.32 -2.93
C THR A 150 8.74 4.61 -1.67
N LEU A 151 9.29 4.41 -0.47
CA LEU A 151 8.64 4.77 0.79
C LEU A 151 8.61 6.29 1.00
N ASP A 152 9.71 6.98 0.75
CA ASP A 152 9.80 8.44 0.89
C ASP A 152 8.87 9.17 -0.10
N VAL A 153 8.92 8.79 -1.37
CA VAL A 153 8.03 9.35 -2.40
C VAL A 153 6.57 8.96 -2.12
N GLY A 154 6.30 7.75 -1.64
CA GLY A 154 4.96 7.31 -1.22
C GLY A 154 4.37 8.18 -0.11
N ASP A 155 5.19 8.59 0.84
CA ASP A 155 4.79 9.48 1.94
C ASP A 155 4.50 10.89 1.47
N PHE A 156 5.37 11.43 0.61
CA PHE A 156 5.15 12.70 -0.04
C PHE A 156 3.83 12.71 -0.85
N LEU A 157 3.57 11.65 -1.63
CA LEU A 157 2.33 11.48 -2.39
C LEU A 157 1.11 11.38 -1.47
N ALA A 158 1.20 10.64 -0.36
CA ALA A 158 0.11 10.55 0.60
C ALA A 158 -0.26 11.94 1.18
N ILE A 159 0.75 12.75 1.54
CA ILE A 159 0.56 14.10 2.07
C ILE A 159 -0.13 14.99 1.03
N LEU A 160 0.37 14.94 -0.20
CA LEU A 160 -0.18 15.70 -1.31
C LEU A 160 -1.65 15.31 -1.56
N MET A 161 -1.95 14.01 -1.59
CA MET A 161 -3.29 13.49 -1.79
C MET A 161 -4.25 13.90 -0.67
N SER A 162 -3.81 13.83 0.59
CA SER A 162 -4.63 14.27 1.72
C SER A 162 -4.98 15.75 1.64
N ARG A 163 -4.00 16.61 1.30
CA ARG A 163 -4.24 18.05 1.08
C ARG A 163 -5.16 18.30 -0.11
N ALA A 164 -4.97 17.58 -1.21
CA ALA A 164 -5.82 17.69 -2.39
C ALA A 164 -7.26 17.28 -2.07
N TYR A 165 -7.46 16.16 -1.38
CA TYR A 165 -8.77 15.66 -0.97
C TYR A 165 -9.53 16.68 -0.11
N VAL A 166 -8.89 17.25 0.92
CA VAL A 166 -9.54 18.26 1.78
C VAL A 166 -9.90 19.52 0.99
N ARG A 167 -9.01 19.99 0.11
CA ARG A 167 -9.28 21.15 -0.75
C ARG A 167 -10.43 20.89 -1.72
N ILE A 168 -10.41 19.75 -2.41
CA ILE A 168 -11.46 19.35 -3.36
C ILE A 168 -12.79 19.19 -2.61
N HIS A 169 -12.80 18.53 -1.46
CA HIS A 169 -14.01 18.37 -0.65
C HIS A 169 -14.56 19.72 -0.14
N ALA A 170 -13.68 20.65 0.25
CA ALA A 170 -14.08 22.00 0.60
C ALA A 170 -14.68 22.76 -0.59
N LEU A 171 -14.06 22.68 -1.77
CA LEU A 171 -14.59 23.27 -3.01
C LEU A 171 -15.94 22.64 -3.39
N PHE A 172 -16.07 21.33 -3.30
CA PHE A 172 -17.33 20.61 -3.59
C PHE A 172 -18.44 21.00 -2.61
N LYS A 173 -18.10 21.21 -1.33
CA LYS A 173 -19.03 21.72 -0.33
C LYS A 173 -19.48 23.15 -0.64
N ILE A 174 -18.57 24.02 -1.08
CA ILE A 174 -18.90 25.39 -1.51
C ILE A 174 -19.83 25.33 -2.73
N PHE A 175 -19.50 24.54 -3.75
CA PHE A 175 -20.28 24.41 -4.97
C PHE A 175 -21.69 23.84 -4.70
N ARG A 176 -21.78 22.79 -3.86
CA ARG A 176 -23.06 22.21 -3.42
C ARG A 176 -23.87 23.19 -2.57
N SER A 177 -23.22 24.07 -1.80
CA SER A 177 -23.90 25.12 -1.04
C SER A 177 -24.41 26.27 -1.92
N HIS A 178 -23.77 26.54 -3.06
CA HIS A 178 -24.23 27.55 -4.03
C HIS A 178 -25.45 27.06 -4.85
N SER A 179 -25.61 25.74 -4.96
CA SER A 179 -26.83 25.10 -5.47
C SER A 179 -27.93 24.94 -4.41
N TRP A 180 -27.67 25.28 -3.13
CA TRP A 180 -28.68 25.27 -2.08
C TRP A 180 -29.43 26.61 -1.99
N SER A 181 -30.75 26.54 -2.14
CA SER A 181 -31.72 27.65 -2.05
C SER A 181 -31.39 28.68 -0.92
N PRO A 182 -31.58 30.00 -1.18
CA PRO A 182 -31.33 31.09 -0.22
C PRO A 182 -31.98 30.91 1.15
N TRP A 183 -33.05 30.11 1.23
CA TRP A 183 -33.86 29.90 2.41
C TRP A 183 -33.13 29.19 3.56
N LYS A 184 -32.22 28.25 3.27
CA LYS A 184 -31.47 27.54 4.33
C LYS A 184 -30.36 28.40 4.94
N ALA A 185 -29.78 29.33 4.18
CA ALA A 185 -28.79 30.27 4.69
C ALA A 185 -29.40 31.33 5.63
N ARG A 186 -30.68 31.67 5.43
CA ARG A 186 -31.43 32.57 6.32
C ARG A 186 -31.71 31.91 7.68
N LYS A 187 -32.22 30.66 7.66
CA LYS A 187 -32.50 29.89 8.88
C LYS A 187 -31.26 29.68 9.76
N LYS A 188 -30.11 29.36 9.14
CA LYS A 188 -28.85 29.19 9.88
C LYS A 188 -28.32 30.49 10.49
N ARG A 189 -28.57 31.65 9.86
CA ARG A 189 -28.22 32.96 10.43
C ARG A 189 -29.08 33.31 11.64
N GLU A 190 -30.37 32.99 11.60
CA GLU A 190 -31.29 33.16 12.75
C GLU A 190 -30.88 32.27 13.94
N GLU A 191 -30.50 31.00 13.69
CA GLU A 191 -30.01 30.09 14.72
C GLU A 191 -28.70 30.57 15.37
N VAL A 192 -27.76 31.12 14.58
CA VAL A 192 -26.50 31.69 15.11
C VAL A 192 -26.75 32.97 15.91
N LEU A 193 -27.68 33.82 15.47
CA LEU A 193 -28.07 35.03 16.22
C LEU A 193 -28.68 34.66 17.57
N HIS A 194 -29.56 33.66 17.61
CA HIS A 194 -30.13 33.15 18.86
C HIS A 194 -29.04 32.58 19.78
N SER A 195 -28.09 31.80 19.24
CA SER A 195 -26.98 31.26 20.03
C SER A 195 -26.06 32.36 20.58
N GLN A 196 -25.76 33.40 19.79
CA GLN A 196 -24.95 34.53 20.26
C GLN A 196 -25.67 35.36 21.32
N ALA A 197 -26.98 35.57 21.18
CA ALA A 197 -27.79 36.25 22.21
C ALA A 197 -27.80 35.46 23.53
N ASP A 198 -27.89 34.13 23.46
CA ASP A 198 -27.92 33.25 24.64
C ASP A 198 -26.56 33.20 25.36
N VAL A 199 -25.45 33.19 24.61
CA VAL A 199 -24.09 33.31 25.16
C VAL A 199 -23.87 34.68 25.79
N ARG A 200 -24.34 35.75 25.15
CA ARG A 200 -24.27 37.12 25.70
C ARG A 200 -25.07 37.25 27.00
N HIS A 201 -26.25 36.65 27.05
CA HIS A 201 -27.08 36.62 28.27
C HIS A 201 -26.37 35.88 29.42
N LYS A 202 -25.76 34.72 29.13
CA LYS A 202 -24.95 33.99 30.12
C LYS A 202 -23.72 34.78 30.57
N SER A 203 -23.07 35.54 29.69
CA SER A 203 -21.94 36.39 30.03
C SER A 203 -22.34 37.50 31.01
N ILE A 204 -23.44 38.21 30.73
CA ILE A 204 -23.95 39.28 31.61
C ILE A 204 -24.34 38.72 32.99
N HIS A 205 -24.94 37.53 33.03
CA HIS A 205 -25.27 36.87 34.29
C HIS A 205 -24.01 36.48 35.08
N LEU A 206 -22.94 36.04 34.42
CA LEU A 206 -21.68 35.71 35.08
C LEU A 206 -20.99 36.97 35.65
N GLU A 207 -21.10 38.10 34.93
CA GLU A 207 -20.53 39.38 35.33
C GLU A 207 -21.25 39.98 36.54
N ASN A 208 -22.58 39.93 36.58
CA ASN A 208 -23.37 40.29 37.77
C ASN A 208 -23.03 39.40 38.97
N ASN A 209 -22.84 38.09 38.77
CA ASN A 209 -22.45 37.19 39.84
C ASN A 209 -21.03 37.49 40.36
N LYS A 210 -20.11 37.91 39.49
CA LYS A 210 -18.75 38.34 39.88
C LYS A 210 -18.79 39.59 40.75
N GLU A 211 -19.62 40.59 40.40
CA GLU A 211 -19.79 41.79 41.23
C GLU A 211 -20.38 41.47 42.61
N ILE A 212 -21.33 40.54 42.68
CA ILE A 212 -21.89 40.07 43.95
C ILE A 212 -20.80 39.39 44.79
N PHE A 213 -19.98 38.54 44.18
CA PHE A 213 -18.88 37.86 44.87
C PHE A 213 -17.79 38.84 45.34
N GLU A 214 -17.42 39.83 44.52
CA GLU A 214 -16.47 40.89 44.91
C GLU A 214 -17.00 41.74 46.07
N LYS A 215 -18.30 42.06 46.09
CA LYS A 215 -18.93 42.76 47.22
C LYS A 215 -18.93 41.91 48.50
N ILE A 216 -19.15 40.60 48.40
CA ILE A 216 -19.04 39.66 49.52
C ILE A 216 -17.58 39.57 50.00
N LEU A 217 -16.62 39.46 49.08
CA LEU A 217 -15.19 39.36 49.37
C LEU A 217 -14.62 40.65 50.00
N ALA A 218 -15.10 41.82 49.56
CA ALA A 218 -14.77 43.11 50.15
C ALA A 218 -15.34 43.26 51.57
N ARG A 219 -16.55 42.74 51.81
CA ARG A 219 -17.16 42.67 53.15
C ARG A 219 -16.40 41.73 54.07
N GLU A 220 -15.87 40.62 53.54
CA GLU A 220 -15.07 39.65 54.30
C GLU A 220 -13.65 40.16 54.59
N LYS A 221 -13.02 40.91 53.66
CA LYS A 221 -11.74 41.61 53.88
C LYS A 221 -11.81 42.67 54.98
N LEU A 222 -12.95 43.36 55.14
CA LEU A 222 -13.16 44.30 56.26
C LEU A 222 -13.27 43.62 57.63
N LEU A 223 -13.64 42.34 57.66
CA LEU A 223 -13.83 41.56 58.89
C LEU A 223 -12.56 40.83 59.38
N ARG A 224 -11.49 40.75 58.58
CA ARG A 224 -10.30 39.96 58.91
C ARG A 224 -9.08 40.85 59.17
N LYS A 225 -8.83 41.19 60.44
CA LYS A 225 -7.52 41.68 60.90
C LYS A 225 -6.58 40.50 61.11
N GLY A 226 -5.53 40.38 60.30
CA GLY A 226 -4.39 39.48 60.54
C GLY A 226 -3.58 39.18 59.27
N PRO A 227 -2.24 39.27 59.30
CA PRO A 227 -1.39 39.11 58.11
C PRO A 227 -1.16 37.64 57.78
N LEU A 228 -1.35 37.25 56.52
CA LEU A 228 -0.90 35.96 56.01
C LEU A 228 0.44 36.13 55.29
N LEU A 229 1.50 35.73 55.98
CA LEU A 229 2.83 35.45 55.42
C LEU A 229 2.73 34.19 54.55
N ARG A 230 3.26 34.23 53.32
CA ARG A 230 3.51 33.04 52.52
C ARG A 230 4.94 33.03 51.99
N THR A 231 5.58 31.91 52.25
CA THR A 231 6.97 31.52 52.07
C THR A 231 7.40 31.33 50.62
N LEU A 232 8.72 31.40 50.44
CA LEU A 232 9.53 31.16 49.24
C LEU A 232 9.23 29.87 48.45
N SER A 233 9.75 29.90 47.21
CA SER A 233 10.30 28.79 46.41
C SER A 233 9.45 28.45 45.18
N CYS A 234 9.77 29.08 44.05
CA CYS A 234 9.19 28.79 42.73
C CYS A 234 9.51 27.35 42.29
N PRO A 235 8.50 26.45 42.17
CA PRO A 235 8.64 25.13 41.57
C PRO A 235 8.25 25.16 40.08
N GLU A 236 8.46 26.30 39.41
CA GLU A 236 7.91 26.58 38.07
C GLU A 236 8.88 26.26 36.91
N LEU A 237 10.14 25.90 37.16
CA LEU A 237 11.10 25.61 36.09
C LEU A 237 10.96 24.19 35.49
N ASP A 238 10.22 23.29 36.15
CA ASP A 238 9.84 21.97 35.62
C ASP A 238 8.45 21.96 34.94
N ARG A 239 7.80 23.14 34.81
CA ARG A 239 6.49 23.30 34.14
C ARG A 239 6.55 24.03 32.80
N LEU A 240 7.74 24.19 32.22
CA LEU A 240 7.86 24.67 30.85
C LEU A 240 7.35 23.56 29.89
N PRO A 241 6.36 23.84 29.02
CA PRO A 241 6.05 22.92 27.93
C PRO A 241 7.30 22.72 27.05
N PRO A 242 7.50 21.53 26.46
CA PRO A 242 8.65 21.29 25.60
C PRO A 242 8.70 22.34 24.48
N PRO A 243 9.90 22.75 24.05
CA PRO A 243 10.06 23.85 23.11
C PRO A 243 9.25 23.62 21.85
N THR A 244 8.65 24.70 21.34
CA THR A 244 7.90 24.69 20.09
C THR A 244 8.74 24.06 18.97
N ARG A 245 8.15 23.01 18.40
CA ARG A 245 8.50 22.15 17.26
C ARG A 245 9.01 22.93 16.03
N GLY A 246 10.14 23.64 16.17
CA GLY A 246 10.58 24.65 15.22
C GLY A 246 11.93 24.39 14.53
N TYR A 247 12.73 23.42 14.98
CA TYR A 247 14.08 23.18 14.43
C TYR A 247 14.48 21.70 14.42
N ALA A 248 13.58 20.81 14.04
CA ALA A 248 13.95 19.45 13.61
C ALA A 248 13.85 19.41 12.08
N ILE A 249 14.96 19.68 11.40
CA ILE A 249 15.06 19.69 9.92
C ILE A 249 14.83 18.27 9.31
N TRP A 250 14.61 17.22 10.13
CA TRP A 250 14.43 15.84 9.66
C TRP A 250 13.38 15.01 10.40
N ASP A 251 12.35 15.60 11.03
CA ASP A 251 11.26 14.80 11.63
C ASP A 251 10.11 14.56 10.63
N PHE A 252 10.37 13.74 9.60
CA PHE A 252 9.35 13.27 8.65
C PHE A 252 8.45 12.18 9.25
N THR A 253 8.87 11.51 10.32
CA THR A 253 8.11 10.44 10.97
C THR A 253 6.84 10.93 11.68
N GLY A 254 6.87 12.16 12.20
CA GLY A 254 5.71 12.78 12.86
C GLY A 254 4.59 13.25 11.92
N LEU A 255 4.89 13.49 10.63
CA LEU A 255 3.89 13.93 9.65
C LEU A 255 2.93 12.80 9.24
N GLY A 256 3.44 11.57 9.10
CA GLY A 256 2.61 10.40 8.77
C GLY A 256 1.61 10.06 9.87
N ASN A 257 1.97 10.25 11.14
CA ASN A 257 1.11 9.94 12.29
C ASN A 257 -0.08 10.91 12.44
N GLY A 258 0.04 12.13 11.89
CA GLY A 258 -1.07 13.08 11.80
C GLY A 258 -2.07 12.74 10.67
N MET A 259 -1.69 11.86 9.74
CA MET A 259 -2.49 11.52 8.56
C MET A 259 -3.37 10.30 8.74
N GLU A 260 -3.13 9.44 9.74
CA GLU A 260 -4.07 8.39 10.14
C GLU A 260 -5.42 8.95 10.61
N LYS A 261 -5.47 10.25 10.96
CA LYS A 261 -6.71 10.94 11.35
C LYS A 261 -7.55 11.46 10.18
N LEU A 262 -7.05 11.44 8.95
CA LEU A 262 -7.85 11.78 7.78
C LEU A 262 -8.37 10.47 7.18
N ASP A 263 -9.66 10.21 7.39
CA ASP A 263 -10.39 9.09 6.78
C ASP A 263 -10.47 9.27 5.25
N VAL A 264 -9.34 9.11 4.55
CA VAL A 264 -9.33 8.97 3.10
C VAL A 264 -10.03 7.65 2.78
N PRO A 265 -11.13 7.66 2.01
CA PRO A 265 -11.83 6.42 1.67
C PRO A 265 -10.90 5.49 0.89
N PHE A 266 -10.85 4.21 1.27
CA PHE A 266 -10.08 3.19 0.53
C PHE A 266 -10.46 3.15 -0.97
N VAL A 267 -11.73 3.43 -1.27
CA VAL A 267 -12.26 3.58 -2.63
C VAL A 267 -11.53 4.66 -3.43
N LEU A 268 -11.13 5.77 -2.79
CA LEU A 268 -10.38 6.84 -3.47
C LEU A 268 -8.97 6.38 -3.85
N ILE A 269 -8.31 5.60 -2.99
CA ILE A 269 -6.98 5.04 -3.25
C ILE A 269 -7.05 4.09 -4.45
N LEU A 270 -8.03 3.17 -4.45
CA LEU A 270 -8.27 2.27 -5.57
C LEU A 270 -8.57 3.04 -6.86
N PHE A 271 -9.36 4.11 -6.78
CA PHE A 271 -9.66 4.96 -7.93
C PHE A 271 -8.41 5.62 -8.50
N ILE A 272 -7.48 6.10 -7.66
CA ILE A 272 -6.23 6.72 -8.12
C ILE A 272 -5.35 5.68 -8.84
N VAL A 273 -5.20 4.48 -8.27
CA VAL A 273 -4.43 3.39 -8.89
C VAL A 273 -5.05 3.01 -10.23
N PHE A 274 -6.38 2.84 -10.26
CA PHE A 274 -7.12 2.53 -11.48
C PHE A 274 -6.97 3.63 -12.55
N ALA A 275 -7.14 4.90 -12.17
CA ALA A 275 -6.97 6.03 -13.07
C ALA A 275 -5.54 6.11 -13.64
N TYR A 276 -4.53 5.78 -12.83
CA TYR A 276 -3.15 5.71 -13.29
C TYR A 276 -2.92 4.59 -14.32
N ILE A 277 -3.48 3.41 -14.08
CA ILE A 277 -3.45 2.30 -15.05
C ILE A 277 -4.18 2.69 -16.34
N CYS A 278 -5.35 3.33 -16.24
CA CYS A 278 -6.07 3.81 -17.42
C CYS A 278 -5.27 4.84 -18.22
N LEU A 279 -4.60 5.77 -17.52
CA LEU A 279 -3.72 6.75 -18.17
C LEU A 279 -2.59 6.06 -18.94
N GLY A 280 -1.93 5.06 -18.32
CA GLY A 280 -0.93 4.25 -19.01
C GLY A 280 -1.49 3.48 -20.20
N GLY A 281 -2.67 2.88 -20.06
CA GLY A 281 -3.38 2.17 -21.12
C GLY A 281 -3.74 3.03 -22.33
N LEU A 282 -3.95 4.33 -22.14
CA LEU A 282 -4.20 5.30 -23.21
C LEU A 282 -2.92 5.85 -23.84
N ILE A 283 -1.87 6.05 -23.04
CA ILE A 283 -0.61 6.64 -23.49
C ILE A 283 0.27 5.62 -24.21
N LEU A 284 0.37 4.39 -23.70
CA LEU A 284 1.29 3.38 -24.22
C LEU A 284 1.04 3.04 -25.70
N PRO A 285 -0.20 2.87 -26.19
CA PRO A 285 -0.46 2.64 -27.61
C PRO A 285 -0.03 3.81 -28.52
N LEU A 286 0.11 5.02 -27.98
CA LEU A 286 0.62 6.18 -28.74
C LEU A 286 2.13 6.10 -28.95
N TRP A 287 2.85 5.41 -28.07
CA TRP A 287 4.30 5.23 -28.15
C TRP A 287 4.70 3.89 -28.77
N GLU A 288 3.92 2.84 -28.48
CA GLU A 288 4.14 1.46 -28.90
C GLU A 288 2.94 1.00 -29.74
N ALA A 289 3.03 1.17 -31.06
CA ALA A 289 1.94 0.84 -31.99
C ALA A 289 1.57 -0.67 -32.01
N GLU A 290 2.43 -1.52 -31.47
CA GLU A 290 2.19 -2.97 -31.35
C GLU A 290 1.26 -3.32 -30.18
N MET A 291 1.16 -2.47 -29.15
CA MET A 291 0.29 -2.73 -27.99
C MET A 291 -1.13 -2.23 -28.28
N LYS A 292 -2.05 -3.15 -28.60
CA LYS A 292 -3.44 -2.82 -28.97
C LYS A 292 -4.44 -3.43 -28.01
N GLY A 293 -5.63 -2.82 -27.91
CA GLY A 293 -6.72 -3.37 -27.10
C GLY A 293 -6.45 -3.31 -25.59
N PHE A 294 -6.46 -4.47 -24.94
CA PHE A 294 -6.32 -4.59 -23.47
C PHE A 294 -4.87 -4.73 -22.99
N ASP A 295 -3.97 -5.17 -23.87
CA ASP A 295 -2.54 -5.36 -23.63
C ASP A 295 -1.85 -4.21 -22.88
N PRO A 296 -2.03 -2.92 -23.21
CA PRO A 296 -1.34 -1.84 -22.49
C PRO A 296 -1.86 -1.67 -21.05
N TYR A 297 -3.14 -1.96 -20.79
CA TYR A 297 -3.71 -1.92 -19.43
C TYR A 297 -3.18 -3.09 -18.59
N TYR A 298 -3.15 -4.28 -19.18
CA TYR A 298 -2.58 -5.47 -18.58
C TYR A 298 -1.09 -5.27 -18.26
N PHE A 299 -0.32 -4.76 -19.22
CA PHE A 299 1.09 -4.43 -19.04
C PHE A 299 1.29 -3.45 -17.89
N CYS A 300 0.53 -2.35 -17.83
CA CYS A 300 0.60 -1.42 -16.72
C CYS A 300 0.32 -2.10 -15.38
N PHE A 301 -0.75 -2.89 -15.27
CA PHE A 301 -1.10 -3.55 -14.02
C PHE A 301 -0.02 -4.54 -13.56
N ILE A 302 0.41 -5.46 -14.43
CA ILE A 302 1.43 -6.48 -14.14
C ILE A 302 2.78 -5.85 -13.77
N THR A 303 3.12 -4.73 -14.39
CA THR A 303 4.37 -4.04 -14.11
C THR A 303 4.33 -3.28 -12.79
N LEU A 304 3.26 -2.51 -12.54
CA LEU A 304 3.13 -1.69 -11.34
C LEU A 304 2.96 -2.52 -10.07
N THR A 305 2.41 -3.73 -10.20
CA THR A 305 2.33 -4.71 -9.12
C THR A 305 3.61 -5.53 -8.95
N THR A 306 4.67 -5.22 -9.73
CA THR A 306 5.95 -5.95 -9.78
C THR A 306 5.82 -7.45 -10.00
N ILE A 307 4.78 -7.88 -10.74
CA ILE A 307 4.65 -9.27 -11.19
C ILE A 307 5.59 -9.53 -12.37
N GLY A 308 5.57 -8.63 -13.36
CA GLY A 308 6.54 -8.59 -14.46
C GLY A 308 6.66 -9.87 -15.28
N PHE A 309 5.56 -10.39 -15.86
CA PHE A 309 5.61 -11.61 -16.68
C PHE A 309 6.54 -11.53 -17.89
N GLY A 310 6.72 -10.35 -18.47
CA GLY A 310 7.63 -10.12 -19.60
C GLY A 310 7.13 -10.68 -20.93
N ASP A 311 5.85 -11.01 -21.00
CA ASP A 311 5.11 -11.37 -22.21
C ASP A 311 4.89 -10.17 -23.15
N ILE A 312 4.66 -9.00 -22.57
CA ILE A 312 4.50 -7.73 -23.30
C ILE A 312 5.50 -6.71 -22.74
N ILE A 313 6.35 -6.14 -23.59
CA ILE A 313 7.40 -5.18 -23.20
C ILE A 313 7.51 -4.10 -24.28
N PRO A 314 7.76 -2.82 -23.92
CA PRO A 314 8.00 -1.76 -24.89
C PRO A 314 9.26 -2.08 -25.72
N LYS A 315 9.14 -2.03 -27.04
CA LYS A 315 10.25 -2.36 -27.96
C LYS A 315 10.94 -1.12 -28.52
N HIS A 316 10.29 0.03 -28.49
CA HIS A 316 10.78 1.22 -29.17
C HIS A 316 11.87 1.94 -28.33
N PRO A 317 13.12 2.07 -28.83
CA PRO A 317 14.27 2.50 -28.03
C PRO A 317 14.15 3.92 -27.46
N LYS A 318 13.41 4.82 -28.13
CA LYS A 318 13.23 6.22 -27.68
C LYS A 318 12.20 6.39 -26.57
N TYR A 319 11.10 5.61 -26.60
CA TYR A 319 9.99 5.76 -25.64
C TYR A 319 10.19 4.93 -24.38
N PHE A 320 11.07 3.95 -24.47
CA PHE A 320 11.49 3.07 -23.39
C PHE A 320 11.93 3.77 -22.09
N MET A 321 12.71 4.86 -22.18
CA MET A 321 13.13 5.63 -21.00
C MET A 321 11.95 6.35 -20.34
N LEU A 322 11.04 6.88 -21.16
CA LEU A 322 9.83 7.55 -20.67
C LEU A 322 8.88 6.54 -20.00
N THR A 323 8.76 5.34 -20.57
CA THR A 323 8.06 4.23 -19.94
C THR A 323 8.72 3.87 -18.61
N SER A 324 10.05 3.78 -18.54
CA SER A 324 10.76 3.50 -17.28
C SER A 324 10.47 4.53 -16.18
N LEU A 325 10.42 5.83 -16.52
CA LEU A 325 10.04 6.88 -15.58
C LEU A 325 8.58 6.79 -15.14
N PHE A 326 7.67 6.47 -16.07
CA PHE A 326 6.28 6.19 -15.75
C PHE A 326 6.19 5.03 -14.75
N LEU A 327 6.91 3.93 -14.98
CA LEU A 327 6.92 2.79 -14.05
C LEU A 327 7.40 3.17 -12.64
N ILE A 328 8.49 3.93 -12.52
CA ILE A 328 8.98 4.41 -11.21
C ILE A 328 7.92 5.28 -10.50
N GLY A 329 7.24 6.15 -11.23
CA GLY A 329 6.14 6.96 -10.69
C GLY A 329 4.96 6.12 -10.21
N GLY A 330 4.56 5.12 -10.98
CA GLY A 330 3.48 4.22 -10.60
C GLY A 330 3.83 3.33 -9.41
N MET A 331 5.09 2.90 -9.28
CA MET A 331 5.59 2.19 -8.10
C MET A 331 5.45 3.04 -6.82
N ALA A 332 5.67 4.35 -6.90
CA ALA A 332 5.45 5.26 -5.78
C ALA A 332 3.96 5.39 -5.42
N ILE A 333 3.06 5.39 -6.42
CA ILE A 333 1.60 5.38 -6.21
C ILE A 333 1.16 4.07 -5.54
N MET A 334 1.71 2.93 -5.98
CA MET A 334 1.43 1.63 -5.39
C MET A 334 1.93 1.53 -3.94
N SER A 335 3.09 2.10 -3.64
CA SER A 335 3.62 2.22 -2.27
C SER A 335 2.73 3.04 -1.36
N MET A 336 2.28 4.20 -1.84
CA MET A 336 1.28 5.02 -1.13
C MET A 336 -0.01 4.22 -0.87
N ALA A 337 -0.50 3.49 -1.88
CA ALA A 337 -1.71 2.68 -1.78
C ALA A 337 -1.56 1.54 -0.76
N PHE A 338 -0.42 0.85 -0.76
CA PHE A 338 -0.11 -0.19 0.22
C PHE A 338 -0.04 0.36 1.64
N LYS A 339 0.68 1.47 1.84
CA LYS A 339 0.83 2.11 3.16
C LYS A 339 -0.52 2.50 3.77
N LEU A 340 -1.37 3.17 2.99
CA LEU A 340 -2.71 3.58 3.44
C LEU A 340 -3.68 2.39 3.55
N GLY A 341 -3.54 1.40 2.66
CA GLY A 341 -4.37 0.19 2.64
C GLY A 341 -4.09 -0.76 3.80
N GLN A 342 -2.83 -0.89 4.23
CA GLN A 342 -2.39 -1.85 5.24
C GLN A 342 -3.17 -1.71 6.55
N THR A 343 -3.35 -0.49 7.06
CA THR A 343 -4.07 -0.24 8.32
C THR A 343 -5.53 -0.72 8.25
N ARG A 344 -6.18 -0.57 7.09
CA ARG A 344 -7.56 -1.02 6.86
C ARG A 344 -7.64 -2.54 6.70
N ILE A 345 -6.73 -3.13 5.92
CA ILE A 345 -6.65 -4.58 5.70
C ILE A 345 -6.42 -5.31 7.02
N VAL A 346 -5.48 -4.84 7.84
CA VAL A 346 -5.19 -5.42 9.16
C VAL A 346 -6.40 -5.31 10.10
N SER A 347 -7.13 -4.19 10.04
CA SER A 347 -8.35 -3.99 10.83
C SER A 347 -9.47 -4.95 10.43
N CYS A 348 -9.71 -5.11 9.11
CA CYS A 348 -10.67 -6.07 8.56
C CYS A 348 -10.29 -7.51 8.96
N TYR A 349 -9.03 -7.88 8.79
CA TYR A 349 -8.52 -9.19 9.17
C TYR A 349 -8.72 -9.49 10.66
N ARG A 350 -8.45 -8.51 11.54
CA ARG A 350 -8.70 -8.64 12.97
C ARG A 350 -10.19 -8.86 13.27
N GLN A 351 -11.10 -8.20 12.56
CA GLN A 351 -12.55 -8.43 12.70
C GLN A 351 -12.94 -9.84 12.25
N CYS A 352 -12.41 -10.34 11.14
CA CYS A 352 -12.62 -11.72 10.68
C CYS A 352 -12.13 -12.75 11.70
N ILE A 353 -10.94 -12.57 12.28
CA ILE A 353 -10.43 -13.47 13.32
C ILE A 353 -11.32 -13.43 14.56
N LYS A 354 -11.80 -12.26 14.99
CA LYS A 354 -12.70 -12.15 16.14
C LYS A 354 -13.98 -12.97 15.91
N PHE A 355 -14.52 -12.91 14.70
CA PHE A 355 -15.70 -13.68 14.30
C PHE A 355 -15.42 -15.20 14.33
N ILE A 356 -14.32 -15.63 13.72
CA ILE A 356 -13.92 -17.06 13.65
C ILE A 356 -13.58 -17.62 15.04
N SER A 357 -12.91 -16.83 15.88
CA SER A 357 -12.49 -17.24 17.22
C SER A 357 -13.57 -17.11 18.30
N ARG A 358 -14.76 -16.60 17.96
CA ARG A 358 -15.85 -16.29 18.92
C ARG A 358 -15.37 -15.49 20.14
N GLY A 359 -14.38 -14.61 19.96
CA GLY A 359 -13.82 -13.77 21.04
C GLY A 359 -12.70 -14.41 21.89
N ASN A 360 -12.37 -15.69 21.70
CA ASN A 360 -11.32 -16.36 22.48
C ASN A 360 -9.92 -15.76 22.30
N VAL A 361 -9.66 -15.07 21.20
CA VAL A 361 -8.37 -14.40 20.94
C VAL A 361 -8.17 -13.14 21.80
N GLU A 362 -9.23 -12.45 22.23
CA GLU A 362 -9.12 -11.26 23.10
C GLU A 362 -9.11 -11.62 24.59
N LEU A 363 -9.79 -12.69 24.99
CA LEU A 363 -9.82 -13.19 26.38
C LEU A 363 -8.40 -13.38 26.96
N PHE A 364 -7.45 -13.88 26.17
CA PHE A 364 -6.07 -14.09 26.63
C PHE A 364 -5.19 -12.82 26.66
N LYS A 365 -5.61 -11.72 26.01
CA LYS A 365 -4.86 -10.45 26.07
C LYS A 365 -5.25 -9.64 27.31
N ASN A 366 -6.47 -9.79 27.81
CA ASN A 366 -6.96 -9.10 29.02
C ASN A 366 -6.63 -9.85 30.33
N GLU A 367 -6.40 -11.17 30.30
CA GLU A 367 -6.02 -11.94 31.51
C GLU A 367 -4.55 -11.76 31.97
N GLN A 368 -3.71 -11.04 31.23
CA GLN A 368 -2.31 -10.75 31.61
C GLN A 368 -2.05 -9.28 31.99
N GLY A 369 -3.12 -8.47 32.11
CA GLY A 369 -3.05 -7.07 32.52
C GLY A 369 -3.20 -6.83 34.03
N HIS A 370 -2.99 -7.85 34.87
CA HIS A 370 -3.00 -7.76 36.33
C HIS A 370 -1.67 -8.17 36.93
#